data_AF-A0A6H5JZ73-F1
#
_entry.id   AF-A0A6H5JZ73-F1
#
_cell.length_a   1.000
_cell.length_b   1.000
_cell.length_c   1.000
_cell.angle_alpha   90.00
_cell.angle_beta   90.00
_cell.angle_gamma   90.00
#
_symmetry.space_group_name_H-M   'P 1'
#
loop_
_entity.id
_entity.type
_entity.pdbx_description
1 polymer ?
#
loop_
_entity_poly.entity_id
_entity_poly.type
_entity_poly.pdbx_seq_one_letter_code
_entity_poly.pdbx_strand_id
1 'polypeptide(L)'
;MLLLLLIVHAGGHGVQYTATASGGGTAFRFADGAAQWTVWQLCDSGLPTGGFAHSGGLEAAAAQGIVRAKHTGSLLRFVRGALANAASLQLPLLREARRARTLEAWLEVDSVAHACITAEAARRASLAQGAGLLRAAQAMFPLGEECGAIIIEFRALVRRGGSAAFSEAGGGGRDQATSEGKSGGSGTEKSRTSKKKAGAASALVTARGHHAPAFGVVCGALGIEENEAARAFMFLVARDVLSAATRHVVLNRPAGGG
;
A
#
# COMPACT_ATOMS: atom_id res chain seq x y z
N MET A 1 -1.52 25.01 -17.15
CA MET A 1 -0.40 25.97 -17.30
C MET A 1 0.62 25.66 -16.22
N LEU A 2 1.82 25.27 -16.69
CA LEU A 2 3.10 25.02 -16.01
C LEU A 2 3.11 24.19 -14.70
N LEU A 3 3.36 22.88 -14.86
CA LEU A 3 4.04 22.07 -13.84
C LEU A 3 5.56 22.19 -14.11
N LEU A 4 6.29 22.79 -13.16
CA LEU A 4 7.74 22.96 -13.26
C LEU A 4 8.42 21.61 -13.01
N LEU A 5 9.03 21.06 -14.05
CA LEU A 5 9.91 19.90 -14.02
C LEU A 5 11.27 20.35 -13.44
N LEU A 6 11.49 20.19 -12.13
CA LEU A 6 12.82 20.34 -11.53
C LEU A 6 13.52 18.98 -11.59
N ILE A 7 14.18 18.74 -12.73
CA ILE A 7 15.18 17.69 -12.89
C ILE A 7 16.34 18.01 -11.95
N VAL A 8 16.56 17.17 -10.95
CA VAL A 8 17.79 17.16 -10.16
C VAL A 8 18.89 16.60 -11.05
N HIS A 9 19.72 17.50 -11.59
CA HIS A 9 21.04 17.16 -12.08
C HIS A 9 22.05 17.57 -11.00
N ALA A 10 22.48 16.61 -10.18
CA ALA A 10 23.66 16.77 -9.34
C ALA A 10 24.72 15.80 -9.85
N GLY A 11 25.64 16.36 -10.64
CA GLY A 11 26.85 15.69 -11.09
C GLY A 11 27.71 15.22 -9.92
N GLY A 12 28.49 14.18 -10.19
CA GLY A 12 29.27 13.46 -9.18
C GLY A 12 30.23 14.36 -8.41
N HIS A 13 30.25 14.19 -7.10
CA HIS A 13 31.41 14.04 -6.24
C HIS A 13 30.87 13.58 -4.87
N GLY A 14 31.47 12.53 -4.30
CA GLY A 14 30.95 11.88 -3.10
C GLY A 14 30.77 12.84 -1.93
N VAL A 15 29.53 12.96 -1.44
CA VAL A 15 29.22 13.65 -0.19
C VAL A 15 29.01 12.59 0.88
N GLN A 16 29.94 12.53 1.83
CA GLN A 16 29.76 11.75 3.06
C GLN A 16 28.84 12.53 3.99
N TYR A 17 27.75 11.89 4.44
CA TYR A 17 26.80 12.47 5.39
C TYR A 17 27.16 12.02 6.81
N THR A 18 27.64 12.94 7.64
CA THR A 18 27.82 12.72 9.09
C THR A 18 26.59 13.22 9.84
N ALA A 19 25.80 12.31 10.41
CA ALA A 19 24.65 12.64 11.24
C ALA A 19 25.10 13.05 12.66
N THR A 20 24.80 14.27 13.08
CA THR A 20 24.87 14.69 14.49
C THR A 20 23.47 14.76 15.08
N ALA A 21 23.23 13.97 16.12
CA ALA A 21 21.97 13.96 16.86
C ALA A 21 22.02 14.98 18.01
N SER A 22 21.02 15.87 18.11
CA SER A 22 20.71 16.58 19.36
C SER A 22 19.20 16.57 19.59
N GLY A 23 18.80 16.20 20.80
CA GLY A 23 17.41 15.97 21.21
C GLY A 23 16.67 17.20 21.75
N GLY A 24 15.39 17.01 22.06
CA GLY A 24 14.49 17.96 22.75
C GLY A 24 13.16 18.16 22.01
N GLY A 25 12.02 17.88 22.65
CA GLY A 25 10.71 17.62 22.01
C GLY A 25 9.97 18.78 21.31
N THR A 26 8.96 18.35 20.53
CA THR A 26 7.86 19.06 19.84
C THR A 26 8.18 20.00 18.66
N ALA A 27 8.46 19.44 17.47
CA ALA A 27 7.97 19.90 16.15
C ALA A 27 8.56 19.02 15.03
N PHE A 28 7.78 18.84 13.95
CA PHE A 28 8.11 18.05 12.76
C PHE A 28 9.36 18.62 12.09
N ARG A 29 10.51 17.94 12.20
CA ARG A 29 11.69 18.27 11.39
C ARG A 29 11.80 17.33 10.20
N PHE A 30 11.75 17.92 9.03
CA PHE A 30 12.21 17.36 7.75
C PHE A 30 13.69 17.76 7.65
N ALA A 31 14.62 16.80 7.49
CA ALA A 31 16.07 17.07 7.36
C ALA A 31 16.59 16.62 5.99
N ASP A 32 17.62 17.33 5.50
CA ASP A 32 18.19 17.36 4.14
C ASP A 32 17.20 17.62 3.00
N GLY A 33 17.43 18.71 2.26
CA GLY A 33 16.48 19.25 1.27
C GLY A 33 15.97 18.20 0.28
N ALA A 34 16.81 17.25 -0.13
CA ALA A 34 16.41 16.17 -1.04
C ALA A 34 15.41 15.18 -0.41
N ALA A 35 15.65 14.72 0.83
CA ALA A 35 14.76 13.81 1.54
C ALA A 35 13.41 14.48 1.85
N GLN A 36 13.44 15.78 2.16
CA GLN A 36 12.23 16.58 2.35
C GLN A 36 11.34 16.58 1.11
N TRP A 37 11.89 16.85 -0.09
CA TRP A 37 11.10 16.84 -1.33
C TRP A 37 10.51 15.47 -1.65
N THR A 38 11.22 14.38 -1.35
CA THR A 38 10.73 13.02 -1.53
C THR A 38 9.50 12.73 -0.65
N VAL A 39 9.51 13.17 0.61
CA VAL A 39 8.35 13.03 1.51
C VAL A 39 7.16 13.83 0.98
N TRP A 40 7.37 15.04 0.47
CA TRP A 40 6.30 15.82 -0.14
C TRP A 40 5.72 15.16 -1.39
N GLN A 41 6.57 14.57 -2.24
CA GLN A 41 6.13 13.80 -3.40
C GLN A 41 5.30 12.56 -2.99
N LEU A 42 5.72 11.86 -1.93
CA LEU A 42 4.94 10.75 -1.36
C LEU A 42 3.59 11.20 -0.80
N CYS A 43 3.52 12.42 -0.26
CA CYS A 43 2.30 13.02 0.27
C CYS A 43 1.43 13.71 -0.79
N ASP A 44 1.91 13.82 -2.03
CA ASP A 44 1.22 14.53 -3.10
C ASP A 44 -0.07 13.80 -3.51
N SER A 45 -1.13 14.56 -3.75
CA SER A 45 -2.40 14.02 -4.24
C SER A 45 -2.31 13.46 -5.66
N GLY A 46 -1.43 13.99 -6.50
CA GLY A 46 -1.17 13.55 -7.85
C GLY A 46 -0.34 12.26 -7.95
N LEU A 47 0.20 11.75 -6.84
CA LEU A 47 0.89 10.46 -6.85
C LEU A 47 -0.11 9.35 -7.22
N PRO A 48 0.16 8.51 -8.24
CA PRO A 48 -0.80 7.57 -8.80
C PRO A 48 -0.98 6.30 -7.94
N THR A 49 -1.26 6.48 -6.66
CA THR A 49 -1.55 5.41 -5.70
C THR A 49 -3.04 5.06 -5.66
N GLY A 50 -3.91 5.87 -6.25
CA GLY A 50 -5.35 5.62 -6.26
C GLY A 50 -6.04 5.87 -4.91
N GLY A 51 -5.43 6.63 -3.99
CA GLY A 51 -6.00 6.92 -2.67
C GLY A 51 -7.39 7.60 -2.70
N PHE A 52 -7.74 8.29 -3.78
CA PHE A 52 -9.05 8.92 -3.94
C PHE A 52 -10.18 7.99 -4.38
N ALA A 53 -9.87 6.76 -4.79
CA ALA A 53 -10.86 5.80 -5.26
C ALA A 53 -11.72 5.21 -4.13
N HIS A 54 -11.33 5.43 -2.87
CA HIS A 54 -11.98 4.84 -1.70
C HIS A 54 -12.38 5.92 -0.69
N SER A 55 -13.61 5.86 -0.19
CA SER A 55 -14.14 6.83 0.80
C SER A 55 -13.81 6.47 2.25
N GLY A 56 -13.07 5.38 2.50
CA GLY A 56 -12.67 4.97 3.85
C GLY A 56 -13.85 4.65 4.78
N GLY A 57 -15.00 4.27 4.23
CA GLY A 57 -16.23 4.02 5.00
C GLY A 57 -17.04 5.28 5.31
N LEU A 58 -16.61 6.46 4.85
CA LEU A 58 -17.30 7.73 5.10
C LEU A 58 -18.71 7.77 4.51
N GLU A 59 -18.91 7.21 3.31
CA GLU A 59 -20.24 7.13 2.69
C GLU A 59 -21.22 6.29 3.52
N ALA A 60 -20.76 5.13 4.02
CA ALA A 60 -21.57 4.30 4.89
C ALA A 60 -21.88 5.01 6.22
N ALA A 61 -20.89 5.70 6.80
CA ALA A 61 -21.09 6.49 8.01
C ALA A 61 -22.06 7.66 7.80
N ALA A 62 -22.05 8.28 6.63
CA ALA A 62 -23.00 9.33 6.26
C ALA A 62 -24.42 8.77 6.05
N ALA A 63 -24.56 7.63 5.36
CA ALA A 63 -25.83 6.96 5.14
C ALA A 63 -26.52 6.55 6.46
N GLN A 64 -25.73 6.19 7.48
CA GLN A 64 -26.22 5.84 8.81
C GLN A 64 -26.39 7.05 9.76
N GLY A 65 -26.19 8.28 9.27
CA GLY A 65 -26.32 9.50 10.08
C GLY A 65 -25.22 9.71 11.12
N ILE A 66 -24.17 8.88 11.14
CA ILE A 66 -23.01 9.01 12.04
C ILE A 66 -22.21 10.27 11.67
N VAL A 67 -22.00 10.49 10.37
CA VAL A 67 -21.43 11.73 9.82
C VAL A 67 -22.55 12.54 9.18
N ARG A 68 -22.86 13.69 9.78
CA ARG A 68 -23.98 14.53 9.34
C ARG A 68 -23.50 15.65 8.44
N ALA A 69 -24.27 15.91 7.38
CA ALA A 69 -23.97 16.99 6.46
C ALA A 69 -23.88 18.34 7.19
N LYS A 70 -22.93 19.20 6.79
CA LYS A 70 -22.66 20.52 7.39
C LYS A 70 -22.40 20.51 8.90
N HIS A 71 -22.22 19.34 9.53
CA HIS A 71 -21.92 19.22 10.95
C HIS A 71 -20.46 18.82 11.17
N THR A 72 -19.58 19.82 11.16
CA THR A 72 -18.11 19.66 11.25
C THR A 72 -17.68 18.80 12.45
N GLY A 73 -18.36 18.90 13.59
CA GLY A 73 -18.03 18.08 14.76
C GLY A 73 -18.19 16.57 14.57
N SER A 74 -19.10 16.15 13.68
CA SER A 74 -19.32 14.72 13.39
C SER A 74 -18.27 14.18 12.43
N LEU A 75 -17.90 14.99 11.43
CA LEU A 75 -16.78 14.71 10.53
C LEU A 75 -15.45 14.67 11.30
N LEU A 76 -15.19 15.62 12.20
CA LEU A 76 -13.97 15.61 13.02
C LEU A 76 -13.89 14.38 13.92
N ARG A 77 -15.01 13.92 14.47
CA ARG A 77 -15.05 12.67 15.25
C ARG A 77 -14.70 11.46 14.37
N PHE A 78 -15.25 11.40 13.16
CA PHE A 78 -14.93 10.35 12.20
C PHE A 78 -13.46 10.35 11.79
N VAL A 79 -12.90 11.53 11.45
CA VAL A 79 -11.47 11.70 11.12
C VAL A 79 -10.58 11.26 12.28
N ARG A 80 -10.91 11.65 13.53
CA ARG A 80 -10.18 11.20 14.72
C ARG A 80 -10.24 9.68 14.89
N GLY A 81 -11.40 9.06 14.65
CA GLY A 81 -11.55 7.61 14.68
C GLY A 81 -10.70 6.91 13.60
N ALA A 82 -10.71 7.44 12.37
CA ALA A 82 -9.89 6.94 11.28
C ALA A 82 -8.39 7.03 11.61
N LEU A 83 -7.95 8.16 12.17
CA LEU A 83 -6.57 8.35 12.62
C LEU A 83 -6.21 7.43 13.79
N ALA A 84 -7.08 7.26 14.78
CA ALA A 84 -6.85 6.34 15.89
C ALA A 84 -6.73 4.89 15.41
N ASN A 85 -7.56 4.48 14.45
CA ASN A 85 -7.48 3.16 13.83
C ASN A 85 -6.18 2.98 13.04
N ALA A 86 -5.79 3.97 12.22
CA ALA A 86 -4.52 3.95 11.50
C ALA A 86 -3.32 3.89 12.46
N ALA A 87 -3.35 4.68 13.55
CA ALA A 87 -2.32 4.68 14.57
C ALA A 87 -2.19 3.35 15.31
N SER A 88 -3.30 2.66 15.56
CA SER A 88 -3.33 1.43 16.37
C SER A 88 -3.02 0.18 15.56
N LEU A 89 -3.38 0.14 14.27
CA LEU A 89 -3.18 -1.04 13.42
C LEU A 89 -2.14 -0.82 12.32
N GLN A 90 -2.27 0.26 11.54
CA GLN A 90 -1.48 0.44 10.32
C GLN A 90 -0.07 0.97 10.63
N LEU A 91 0.06 1.86 11.63
CA LEU A 91 1.32 2.50 11.97
C LEU A 91 2.38 1.53 12.52
N PRO A 92 2.05 0.57 13.41
CA PRO A 92 3.00 -0.47 13.81
C PRO A 92 3.50 -1.29 12.61
N LEU A 93 2.60 -1.71 11.72
CA LEU A 93 2.97 -2.48 10.51
C LEU A 93 3.88 -1.67 9.58
N LEU A 94 3.60 -0.38 9.40
CA LEU A 94 4.46 0.52 8.62
C LEU A 94 5.86 0.61 9.25
N ARG A 95 5.95 0.81 10.56
CA ARG A 95 7.24 0.93 11.28
C ARG A 95 8.07 -0.33 11.16
N GLU A 96 7.45 -1.49 11.35
CA GLU A 96 8.14 -2.78 11.21
C GLU A 96 8.60 -3.01 9.76
N ALA A 97 7.73 -2.73 8.78
CA ALA A 97 8.08 -2.82 7.37
C ALA A 97 9.22 -1.87 6.96
N ARG A 98 9.29 -0.67 7.56
CA ARG A 98 10.38 0.30 7.33
C ARG A 98 11.73 -0.22 7.81
N ARG A 99 11.75 -0.90 8.95
CA ARG A 99 12.97 -1.44 9.56
C ARG A 99 13.46 -2.70 8.86
N ALA A 100 12.55 -3.46 8.28
CA ALA A 100 12.86 -4.71 7.62
C ALA A 100 13.79 -4.51 6.40
N ARG A 101 14.82 -5.36 6.32
CA ARG A 101 15.90 -5.28 5.31
C ARG A 101 15.95 -6.48 4.36
N THR A 102 15.04 -7.44 4.54
CA THR A 102 14.97 -8.65 3.72
C THR A 102 13.57 -8.83 3.15
N LEU A 103 13.48 -9.57 2.05
CA LEU A 103 12.21 -9.89 1.42
C LEU A 103 11.30 -10.67 2.37
N GLU A 104 11.85 -11.61 3.12
CA GLU A 104 11.13 -12.48 4.05
C GLU A 104 10.47 -11.66 5.16
N ALA A 105 11.19 -10.67 5.72
CA ALA A 105 10.65 -9.80 6.74
C ALA A 105 9.52 -8.92 6.20
N TRP A 106 9.59 -8.48 4.93
CA TRP A 106 8.50 -7.73 4.29
C TRP A 106 7.27 -8.61 4.06
N LEU A 107 7.49 -9.84 3.58
CA LEU A 107 6.45 -10.82 3.37
C LEU A 107 5.71 -11.15 4.67
N GLU A 108 6.44 -11.28 5.78
CA GLU A 108 5.86 -11.52 7.10
C GLU A 108 4.94 -10.36 7.53
N VAL A 109 5.43 -9.12 7.50
CA VAL A 109 4.63 -7.94 7.89
C VAL A 109 3.40 -7.75 6.98
N ASP A 110 3.55 -8.00 5.68
CA ASP A 110 2.45 -7.94 4.71
C ASP A 110 1.41 -9.05 4.95
N SER A 111 1.83 -10.24 5.38
CA SER A 111 0.93 -11.33 5.74
C SER A 111 0.12 -11.02 7.00
N VAL A 112 0.75 -10.40 8.01
CA VAL A 112 0.07 -9.91 9.22
C VAL A 112 -0.94 -8.84 8.85
N ALA A 113 -0.57 -7.89 7.99
CA ALA A 113 -1.50 -6.87 7.50
C ALA A 113 -2.72 -7.50 6.81
N HIS A 114 -2.51 -8.54 6.00
CA HIS A 114 -3.59 -9.25 5.33
C HIS A 114 -4.54 -9.94 6.30
N ALA A 115 -4.00 -10.57 7.34
CA ALA A 115 -4.79 -11.25 8.38
C ALA A 115 -5.61 -10.26 9.22
N CYS A 116 -5.07 -9.06 9.49
CA CYS A 116 -5.72 -8.07 10.34
C CYS A 116 -6.80 -7.25 9.62
N ILE A 117 -6.71 -7.06 8.30
CA ILE A 117 -7.69 -6.27 7.53
C ILE A 117 -8.81 -7.21 7.03
N THR A 118 -9.77 -7.46 7.91
CA THR A 118 -10.88 -8.41 7.67
C THR A 118 -11.99 -7.86 6.77
N ALA A 119 -12.21 -6.54 6.78
CA ALA A 119 -13.25 -5.91 5.97
C ALA A 119 -12.84 -5.87 4.49
N GLU A 120 -13.61 -6.53 3.62
CA GLU A 120 -13.25 -6.71 2.21
C GLU A 120 -13.02 -5.39 1.45
N ALA A 121 -13.89 -4.39 1.66
CA ALA A 121 -13.73 -3.08 1.04
C ALA A 121 -12.42 -2.38 1.48
N ALA A 122 -12.08 -2.47 2.77
CA ALA A 122 -10.83 -1.91 3.31
C ALA A 122 -9.60 -2.69 2.82
N ARG A 123 -9.73 -4.02 2.72
CA ARG A 123 -8.68 -4.91 2.20
C ARG A 123 -8.38 -4.60 0.75
N ARG A 124 -9.40 -4.54 -0.11
CA ARG A 124 -9.25 -4.15 -1.53
C ARG A 124 -8.64 -2.78 -1.70
N ALA A 125 -9.09 -1.80 -0.91
CA ALA A 125 -8.54 -0.44 -0.94
C ALA A 125 -7.04 -0.44 -0.58
N SER A 126 -6.69 -1.12 0.51
CA SER A 126 -5.31 -1.24 0.96
C SER A 126 -4.41 -1.91 -0.09
N LEU A 127 -4.88 -2.97 -0.75
CA LEU A 127 -4.14 -3.66 -1.82
C LEU A 127 -3.96 -2.78 -3.06
N ALA A 128 -5.03 -2.09 -3.48
CA ALA A 128 -4.97 -1.19 -4.62
C ALA A 128 -3.97 -0.04 -4.39
N GLN A 129 -4.03 0.57 -3.20
CA GLN A 129 -3.12 1.65 -2.80
C GLN A 129 -1.67 1.19 -2.71
N GLY A 130 -1.40 0.06 -2.06
CA GLY A 130 -0.04 -0.47 -1.94
C GLY A 130 0.54 -0.88 -3.29
N ALA A 131 -0.25 -1.54 -4.14
CA ALA A 131 0.19 -1.88 -5.50
C ALA A 131 0.47 -0.63 -6.36
N GLY A 132 -0.34 0.43 -6.22
CA GLY A 132 -0.10 1.73 -6.87
C GLY A 132 1.18 2.38 -6.38
N LEU A 133 1.41 2.40 -5.07
CA LEU A 133 2.61 2.96 -4.45
C LEU A 133 3.88 2.23 -4.87
N LEU A 134 3.89 0.90 -4.85
CA LEU A 134 5.06 0.11 -5.28
C LEU A 134 5.38 0.32 -6.76
N ARG A 135 4.36 0.51 -7.61
CA ARG A 135 4.57 0.89 -9.02
C ARG A 135 5.20 2.28 -9.15
N ALA A 136 4.63 3.27 -8.46
CA ALA A 136 5.12 4.65 -8.50
C ALA A 136 6.56 4.74 -7.97
N ALA A 137 6.85 4.03 -6.86
CA ALA A 137 8.16 4.08 -6.24
C ALA A 137 9.28 3.57 -7.14
N GLN A 138 9.04 2.47 -7.87
CA GLN A 138 10.01 1.94 -8.85
C GLN A 138 10.24 2.88 -10.03
N ALA A 139 9.23 3.67 -10.42
CA ALA A 139 9.30 4.53 -11.58
C ALA A 139 9.89 5.91 -11.27
N MET A 140 9.66 6.42 -10.06
CA MET A 140 9.88 7.83 -9.73
C MET A 140 11.03 8.07 -8.77
N PHE A 141 11.41 7.10 -7.92
CA PHE A 141 12.39 7.33 -6.87
C PHE A 141 13.69 6.57 -7.08
N PRO A 142 14.84 7.15 -6.69
CA PRO A 142 16.13 6.47 -6.71
C PRO A 142 16.21 5.48 -5.54
N LEU A 143 15.58 4.32 -5.69
CA LEU A 143 15.69 3.21 -4.76
C LEU A 143 17.10 2.63 -4.94
N GLY A 144 18.00 2.78 -3.95
CA GLY A 144 19.36 2.23 -4.03
C GLY A 144 19.36 0.74 -4.40
N GLU A 145 20.43 0.25 -5.04
CA GLU A 145 20.44 -1.05 -5.75
C GLU A 145 19.85 -2.22 -4.93
N GLU A 146 20.25 -2.36 -3.67
CA GLU A 146 19.77 -3.43 -2.79
C GLU A 146 18.27 -3.30 -2.49
N CYS A 147 17.82 -2.12 -2.04
CA CYS A 147 16.41 -1.90 -1.70
C CYS A 147 15.50 -1.91 -2.93
N GLY A 148 16.00 -1.41 -4.07
CA GLY A 148 15.33 -1.45 -5.36
C GLY A 148 15.10 -2.89 -5.84
N ALA A 149 16.10 -3.76 -5.72
CA ALA A 149 15.98 -5.17 -6.08
C ALA A 149 14.89 -5.88 -5.26
N ILE A 150 14.85 -5.67 -3.95
CA ILE A 150 13.84 -6.29 -3.07
C ILE A 150 12.43 -5.77 -3.42
N ILE A 151 12.27 -4.46 -3.68
CA ILE A 151 10.97 -3.88 -4.09
C ILE A 151 10.52 -4.44 -5.45
N ILE A 152 11.45 -4.66 -6.39
CA ILE A 152 11.17 -5.29 -7.69
C ILE A 152 10.68 -6.72 -7.50
N GLU A 153 11.37 -7.51 -6.68
CA GLU A 153 11.00 -8.89 -6.40
C GLU A 153 9.65 -9.00 -5.68
N PHE A 154 9.46 -8.20 -4.62
CA PHE A 154 8.20 -8.16 -3.89
C PHE A 154 7.03 -7.79 -4.81
N ARG A 155 7.18 -6.77 -5.66
CA ARG A 155 6.14 -6.41 -6.64
C ARG A 155 5.89 -7.54 -7.66
N ALA A 156 6.93 -8.26 -8.08
CA ALA A 156 6.75 -9.42 -8.96
C ALA A 156 5.95 -10.53 -8.27
N LEU A 157 6.14 -10.76 -6.97
CA LEU A 157 5.31 -11.66 -6.17
C LEU A 157 3.85 -11.18 -6.09
N VAL A 158 3.61 -9.89 -5.81
CA VAL A 158 2.26 -9.32 -5.76
C VAL A 158 1.52 -9.51 -7.09
N ARG A 159 2.19 -9.27 -8.23
CA ARG A 159 1.59 -9.48 -9.56
C ARG A 159 1.22 -10.94 -9.80
N ARG A 160 2.09 -11.88 -9.45
CA ARG A 160 1.84 -13.33 -9.59
C ARG A 160 0.67 -13.79 -8.72
N GLY A 161 0.62 -13.33 -7.46
CA GLY A 161 -0.48 -13.64 -6.54
C GLY A 161 -1.83 -13.07 -6.97
N GLY A 162 -1.84 -11.86 -7.57
CA GLY A 162 -3.05 -11.27 -8.14
C GLY A 162 -3.59 -12.03 -9.36
N SER A 163 -2.72 -12.50 -10.24
CA SER A 163 -3.11 -13.31 -11.40
C SER A 163 -3.64 -14.70 -11.01
N ALA A 164 -3.09 -15.32 -9.97
CA ALA A 164 -3.57 -16.60 -9.45
C ALA A 164 -4.96 -16.47 -8.79
N ALA A 165 -5.19 -15.41 -8.00
CA ALA A 165 -6.49 -15.17 -7.35
C ALA A 165 -7.63 -14.88 -8.35
N PHE A 166 -7.33 -14.25 -9.50
CA PHE A 166 -8.31 -14.03 -10.58
C PHE A 166 -8.66 -15.32 -11.34
N SER A 167 -7.72 -16.27 -11.42
CA SER A 167 -7.96 -17.57 -12.07
C SER A 167 -8.89 -18.46 -11.24
N GLU A 168 -8.82 -18.41 -9.91
CA GLU A 168 -9.71 -19.22 -9.06
C GLU A 168 -11.12 -18.63 -8.92
N ALA A 169 -11.28 -17.31 -9.00
CA ALA A 169 -12.59 -16.66 -8.98
C ALA A 169 -13.40 -16.81 -10.29
N GLY A 170 -12.80 -17.33 -11.36
CA GLY A 170 -13.43 -17.53 -12.67
C GLY A 170 -14.08 -18.90 -12.90
N GLY A 171 -13.98 -19.83 -11.95
CA GLY A 171 -14.54 -21.19 -12.04
C GLY A 171 -16.04 -21.27 -11.73
N GLY A 172 -16.87 -20.44 -12.36
CA GLY A 172 -18.33 -20.50 -12.27
C GLY A 172 -18.90 -21.41 -13.36
N GLY A 173 -19.57 -22.48 -12.95
CA GLY A 173 -19.94 -23.64 -13.77
C GLY A 173 -20.72 -23.36 -15.05
N ARG A 174 -20.50 -24.25 -16.02
CA ARG A 174 -21.43 -24.49 -17.13
C ARG A 174 -21.41 -25.99 -17.44
N ASP A 175 -22.50 -26.65 -17.08
CA ASP A 175 -22.77 -28.05 -17.36
C ASP A 175 -23.03 -28.29 -18.87
N GLN A 176 -22.55 -29.44 -19.34
CA GLN A 176 -22.87 -30.33 -20.47
C GLN A 176 -23.93 -29.86 -21.51
N ALA A 177 -23.87 -30.14 -22.81
CA ALA A 177 -23.40 -31.29 -23.60
C ALA A 177 -23.03 -30.81 -25.04
N THR A 178 -22.28 -31.50 -25.90
CA THR A 178 -22.60 -32.76 -26.59
C THR A 178 -21.36 -33.43 -27.24
N SER A 179 -21.54 -34.71 -27.58
CA SER A 179 -20.73 -35.70 -28.36
C SER A 179 -19.96 -35.17 -29.59
N GLU A 180 -18.92 -35.78 -30.17
CA GLU A 180 -18.61 -37.18 -30.52
C GLU A 180 -17.08 -37.40 -30.68
N GLY A 181 -16.61 -38.65 -30.67
CA GLY A 181 -15.19 -39.01 -30.48
C GLY A 181 -14.35 -39.36 -31.72
N LYS A 182 -13.06 -39.66 -31.49
CA LYS A 182 -12.30 -40.75 -32.15
C LYS A 182 -10.88 -40.96 -31.57
N SER A 183 -10.67 -42.19 -31.10
CA SER A 183 -9.50 -43.10 -31.15
C SER A 183 -8.04 -42.62 -31.33
N GLY A 184 -7.17 -43.23 -30.50
CA GLY A 184 -5.77 -43.63 -30.77
C GLY A 184 -4.75 -42.82 -29.98
N GLY A 185 -3.77 -43.34 -29.22
CA GLY A 185 -3.25 -44.67 -28.96
C GLY A 185 -1.79 -44.52 -28.47
N SER A 186 -1.38 -45.30 -27.48
CA SER A 186 -0.03 -45.42 -26.87
C SER A 186 0.45 -44.20 -26.06
N GLY A 187 0.99 -44.29 -24.84
CA GLY A 187 1.71 -45.38 -24.18
C GLY A 187 3.17 -44.96 -24.00
N THR A 188 3.50 -44.27 -22.89
CA THR A 188 4.83 -44.37 -22.26
C THR A 188 4.81 -43.73 -20.87
N GLU A 189 4.82 -44.64 -19.90
CA GLU A 189 4.95 -44.41 -18.47
C GLU A 189 6.43 -44.14 -18.16
N LYS A 190 6.76 -42.96 -17.60
CA LYS A 190 8.09 -42.73 -16.98
C LYS A 190 7.98 -41.97 -15.67
N SER A 191 8.02 -42.79 -14.61
CA SER A 191 8.87 -42.65 -13.43
C SER A 191 8.81 -41.35 -12.64
N ARG A 192 8.02 -41.41 -11.57
CA ARG A 192 8.15 -40.57 -10.37
C ARG A 192 9.47 -40.87 -9.68
N THR A 193 10.49 -40.05 -9.91
CA THR A 193 11.64 -39.96 -9.00
C THR A 193 11.40 -38.86 -7.97
N SER A 194 11.02 -39.30 -6.78
CA SER A 194 10.87 -38.51 -5.56
C SER A 194 12.18 -37.82 -5.16
N LYS A 195 12.31 -36.52 -5.48
CA LYS A 195 13.31 -35.65 -4.84
C LYS A 195 12.63 -34.88 -3.71
N LYS A 196 12.60 -35.51 -2.54
CA LYS A 196 12.23 -34.91 -1.25
C LYS A 196 13.30 -33.86 -0.92
N LYS A 197 13.05 -32.58 -1.23
CA LYS A 197 13.97 -31.48 -0.91
C LYS A 197 13.20 -30.40 -0.13
N ALA A 198 13.32 -30.47 1.20
CA ALA A 198 13.27 -29.39 2.19
C ALA A 198 12.52 -28.06 1.87
N GLY A 199 11.36 -28.09 1.20
CA GLY A 199 10.64 -26.90 0.74
C GLY A 199 9.31 -26.62 1.45
N ALA A 200 8.98 -27.35 2.51
CA ALA A 200 7.62 -27.34 3.08
C ALA A 200 7.29 -26.11 3.96
N ALA A 201 8.28 -25.36 4.43
CA ALA A 201 8.06 -24.14 5.23
C ALA A 201 8.10 -22.83 4.40
N SER A 202 8.64 -22.86 3.18
CA SER A 202 8.76 -21.68 2.30
C SER A 202 7.54 -21.47 1.39
N ALA A 203 6.50 -22.30 1.53
CA ALA A 203 5.47 -22.50 0.52
C ALA A 203 4.17 -21.69 0.68
N LEU A 204 4.04 -20.72 1.61
CA LEU A 204 2.71 -20.11 1.83
C LEU A 204 2.66 -18.59 2.11
N VAL A 205 3.74 -17.83 1.92
CA VAL A 205 3.66 -16.37 2.06
C VAL A 205 3.61 -15.72 0.69
N THR A 206 2.40 -15.58 0.15
CA THR A 206 2.17 -14.79 -1.07
C THR A 206 2.19 -13.31 -0.72
N ALA A 207 3.04 -12.53 -1.39
CA ALA A 207 2.97 -11.08 -1.28
C ALA A 207 1.59 -10.58 -1.75
N ARG A 208 0.96 -9.74 -0.93
CA ARG A 208 -0.32 -9.08 -1.16
C ARG A 208 -0.13 -7.61 -1.51
N GLY A 209 0.82 -6.94 -0.84
CA GLY A 209 1.17 -5.54 -1.11
C GLY A 209 0.19 -4.55 -0.48
N HIS A 210 -0.08 -4.71 0.81
CA HIS A 210 -0.90 -3.78 1.58
C HIS A 210 -0.24 -2.40 1.71
N HIS A 211 -1.06 -1.35 1.70
CA HIS A 211 -0.60 0.04 1.66
C HIS A 211 0.36 0.42 2.80
N ALA A 212 0.02 0.09 4.05
CA ALA A 212 0.84 0.50 5.19
C ALA A 212 2.23 -0.18 5.21
N PRO A 213 2.35 -1.53 5.04
CA PRO A 213 3.65 -2.16 4.84
C PRO A 213 4.40 -1.61 3.62
N ALA A 214 3.74 -1.47 2.46
CA ALA A 214 4.37 -0.94 1.25
C ALA A 214 4.92 0.48 1.45
N PHE A 215 4.19 1.33 2.17
CA PHE A 215 4.64 2.69 2.50
C PHE A 215 5.86 2.66 3.41
N GLY A 216 5.86 1.80 4.44
CA GLY A 216 7.00 1.59 5.32
C GLY A 216 8.25 1.16 4.57
N VAL A 217 8.12 0.14 3.71
CA VAL A 217 9.18 -0.35 2.82
C VAL A 217 9.77 0.77 1.96
N VAL A 218 8.90 1.53 1.28
CA VAL A 218 9.35 2.62 0.40
C VAL A 218 10.06 3.71 1.20
N CYS A 219 9.54 4.09 2.37
CA CYS A 219 10.22 5.05 3.25
C CYS A 219 11.58 4.53 3.75
N GLY A 220 11.68 3.25 4.11
CA GLY A 220 12.93 2.63 4.55
C GLY A 220 13.98 2.61 3.44
N ALA A 221 13.56 2.29 2.21
CA ALA A 221 14.40 2.31 1.02
C ALA A 221 14.91 3.71 0.65
N LEU A 222 14.12 4.74 0.93
CA LEU A 222 14.43 6.15 0.66
C LEU A 222 15.17 6.84 1.82
N GLY A 223 15.47 6.12 2.90
CA GLY A 223 16.13 6.69 4.08
C GLY A 223 15.26 7.67 4.86
N ILE A 224 13.93 7.66 4.66
CA ILE A 224 13.01 8.55 5.38
C ILE A 224 12.93 8.10 6.84
N GLU A 225 13.12 9.04 7.76
CA GLU A 225 13.11 8.76 9.19
C GLU A 225 11.77 8.22 9.69
N GLU A 226 11.79 7.32 10.66
CA GLU A 226 10.60 6.58 11.10
C GLU A 226 9.46 7.53 11.52
N ASN A 227 9.79 8.54 12.31
CA ASN A 227 8.80 9.53 12.77
C ASN A 227 8.26 10.39 11.61
N GLU A 228 9.06 10.60 10.57
CA GLU A 228 8.65 11.35 9.39
C GLU A 228 7.72 10.54 8.50
N ALA A 229 8.08 9.28 8.22
CA ALA A 229 7.24 8.32 7.53
C ALA A 229 5.89 8.12 8.25
N ALA A 230 5.92 7.99 9.58
CA ALA A 230 4.74 7.87 10.40
C ALA A 230 3.80 9.08 10.25
N ARG A 231 4.35 10.30 10.34
CA ARG A 231 3.54 11.52 10.23
C ARG A 231 3.02 11.74 8.80
N ALA A 232 3.84 11.44 7.78
CA ALA A 232 3.43 11.47 6.38
C ALA A 232 2.25 10.52 6.12
N PHE A 233 2.32 9.29 6.64
CA PHE A 233 1.24 8.33 6.53
C PHE A 233 -0.04 8.78 7.25
N MET A 234 0.07 9.32 8.46
CA MET A 234 -1.07 9.87 9.20
C MET A 234 -1.70 11.07 8.47
N PHE A 235 -0.87 11.91 7.83
CA PHE A 235 -1.35 12.98 6.96
C PHE A 235 -2.13 12.43 5.77
N LEU A 236 -1.62 11.41 5.08
CA LEU A 236 -2.32 10.75 3.96
C LEU A 236 -3.69 10.22 4.38
N VAL A 237 -3.79 9.57 5.55
CA VAL A 237 -5.08 9.08 6.09
C VAL A 237 -6.06 10.22 6.30
N ALA A 238 -5.64 11.29 6.99
CA ALA A 238 -6.51 12.46 7.22
C ALA A 238 -6.93 13.11 5.90
N ARG A 239 -5.97 13.32 4.99
CA ARG A 239 -6.16 13.92 3.67
C ARG A 239 -7.18 13.13 2.85
N ASP A 240 -7.04 11.82 2.79
CA ASP A 240 -7.91 10.97 1.99
C ASP A 240 -9.36 10.99 2.52
N VAL A 241 -9.55 10.94 3.84
CA VAL A 241 -10.89 11.08 4.46
C VAL A 241 -11.50 12.46 4.22
N LEU A 242 -10.72 13.54 4.39
CA LEU A 242 -11.21 14.90 4.17
C LEU A 242 -11.52 15.16 2.70
N SER A 243 -10.71 14.62 1.80
CA SER A 243 -10.92 14.67 0.35
C SER A 243 -12.15 13.86 -0.07
N ALA A 244 -12.40 12.72 0.57
CA ALA A 244 -13.67 12.00 0.40
C ALA A 244 -14.85 12.83 0.91
N ALA A 245 -14.72 13.53 2.05
CA ALA A 245 -15.79 14.35 2.61
C ALA A 245 -16.21 15.51 1.69
N THR A 246 -15.26 16.08 0.95
CA THR A 246 -15.54 17.14 -0.04
C THR A 246 -16.21 16.56 -1.29
N ARG A 247 -15.74 15.42 -1.80
CA ARG A 247 -16.33 14.74 -2.98
C ARG A 247 -17.73 14.18 -2.73
N HIS A 248 -17.94 13.54 -1.58
CA HIS A 248 -19.20 12.87 -1.24
C HIS A 248 -20.19 13.80 -0.54
N VAL A 249 -20.04 15.12 -0.73
CA VAL A 249 -21.07 16.12 -0.49
C VAL A 249 -21.50 16.21 0.99
N VAL A 250 -20.74 15.67 1.96
CA VAL A 250 -21.01 15.91 3.40
C VAL A 250 -20.96 17.41 3.70
N LEU A 251 -20.06 18.14 3.04
CA LEU A 251 -19.99 19.61 3.18
C LEU A 251 -20.99 20.34 2.27
N ASN A 252 -21.35 19.78 1.11
CA ASN A 252 -22.15 20.46 0.08
C ASN A 252 -23.63 20.03 0.00
N ARG A 253 -24.11 19.09 0.83
CA ARG A 253 -25.52 18.63 0.74
C ARG A 253 -26.46 19.73 1.22
N PRO A 254 -27.56 20.04 0.49
CA PRO A 254 -28.58 20.95 1.00
C PRO A 254 -29.15 20.39 2.31
N ALA A 255 -29.40 21.29 3.27
CA ALA A 255 -29.99 20.94 4.55
C ALA A 255 -31.50 20.80 4.33
N GLY A 256 -31.96 19.59 4.01
CA GLY A 256 -33.38 19.33 3.79
C GLY A 256 -33.60 18.16 2.83
N GLY A 257 -34.19 17.08 3.34
CA GLY A 257 -34.47 15.85 2.60
C GLY A 257 -34.55 14.65 3.55
N GLY A 258 -35.47 14.74 4.50
CA GLY A 258 -35.83 13.75 5.51
C GLY A 258 -37.06 14.25 6.23
#